data_AF-A0A927N1J1-F1
#
_entry.id   AF-A0A927N1J1-F1
#
_cell.length_a   1.000
_cell.length_b   1.000
_cell.length_c   1.000
_cell.angle_alpha   90.00
_cell.angle_beta   90.00
_cell.angle_gamma   90.00
#
_symmetry.space_group_name_H-M   'P 1'
#
loop_
_entity.id
_entity.type
_entity.pdbx_description
1 polymer ?
#
loop_
_entity_poly.entity_id
_entity_poly.type
_entity_poly.pdbx_seq_one_letter_code
_entity_poly.pdbx_strand_id
1 'polypeptide(L)'
;MADASLATLQRSLGNPDVTYPLWPPLTSGCPTTSTEDVAYPLEVDYAYDQVPRDLFAARPARGVGLDRWAPLLPPLAAPGLGEGCTPLVELEPGVYVKDESRNPTWSHKDRLNRCTTSAAVGVCAPGIVVASSGNHGASAAAFAARAGLRCVVFASLEMPPAVDAFLHAYDAIVLPVPWKARWPLMRLVVERMGLHPVSNLTTTHTGHPFGPEGYKSVAYEIFTEIGVPEAVFCRPGTASSSSASGRASPNSAGSGTATACPGSSPANRPRQHPLPRPCVRAYRPRTSRWASPTRTRSSPPSADTAVSSSYGRAAAARSS
;
A
#
# COMPACT_ATOMS: atom_id res chain seq x y z
N MET A 1 3.45 17.32 -22.90
CA MET A 1 4.51 16.42 -22.39
C MET A 1 3.97 15.01 -22.50
N ALA A 2 4.01 14.43 -23.70
CA ALA A 2 3.46 13.10 -23.98
C ALA A 2 4.46 12.01 -23.56
N ASP A 3 3.94 11.05 -22.80
CA ASP A 3 4.42 9.71 -22.44
C ASP A 3 5.91 9.45 -22.23
N ALA A 4 6.36 9.68 -21.00
CA ALA A 4 7.46 8.91 -20.42
C ALA A 4 7.00 7.54 -19.86
N SER A 5 5.70 7.29 -19.75
CA SER A 5 5.14 6.05 -19.19
C SER A 5 4.86 5.03 -20.28
N LEU A 6 5.16 3.75 -20.00
CA LEU A 6 4.78 2.63 -20.86
C LEU A 6 3.55 1.90 -20.32
N ALA A 7 2.80 2.51 -19.39
CA ALA A 7 1.57 1.94 -18.89
C ALA A 7 0.53 1.87 -20.02
N THR A 8 -0.18 0.75 -20.13
CA THR A 8 -1.06 0.45 -21.27
C THR A 8 -2.51 0.30 -20.85
N LEU A 9 -2.78 -0.51 -19.83
CA LEU A 9 -4.13 -0.88 -19.42
C LEU A 9 -4.19 -1.25 -17.93
N GLN A 10 -5.39 -1.37 -17.40
CA GLN A 10 -5.66 -1.92 -16.07
C GLN A 10 -6.12 -3.37 -16.20
N ARG A 11 -5.58 -4.28 -15.39
CA ARG A 11 -5.90 -5.71 -15.40
C ARG A 11 -6.48 -6.13 -14.06
N SER A 12 -7.54 -6.94 -14.07
CA SER A 12 -8.11 -7.45 -12.82
C SER A 12 -7.23 -8.51 -12.17
N LEU A 13 -7.00 -8.38 -10.86
CA LEU A 13 -6.35 -9.43 -10.07
C LEU A 13 -7.28 -10.62 -9.76
N GLY A 14 -8.59 -10.46 -9.95
CA GLY A 14 -9.56 -11.56 -9.80
C GLY A 14 -9.63 -12.45 -11.03
N ASN A 15 -9.45 -11.88 -12.22
CA ASN A 15 -9.32 -12.61 -13.48
C ASN A 15 -8.39 -11.84 -14.44
N PRO A 16 -7.17 -12.33 -14.69
CA PRO A 16 -6.19 -11.66 -15.53
C PRO A 16 -6.62 -11.44 -16.99
N ASP A 17 -7.63 -12.16 -17.49
CA ASP A 17 -8.15 -11.97 -18.85
C ASP A 17 -9.07 -10.73 -18.96
N VAL A 18 -9.55 -10.22 -17.82
CA VAL A 18 -10.38 -9.02 -17.76
C VAL A 18 -9.50 -7.79 -17.69
N THR A 19 -9.61 -6.94 -18.71
CA THR A 19 -8.82 -5.71 -18.87
C THR A 19 -9.72 -4.50 -19.10
N TYR A 20 -9.20 -3.32 -18.76
CA TYR A 20 -9.85 -2.03 -18.92
C TYR A 20 -8.85 -1.00 -19.44
N PRO A 21 -9.31 0.07 -20.11
CA PRO A 21 -8.45 1.20 -20.47
C PRO A 21 -7.67 1.74 -19.26
N LEU A 22 -6.47 2.27 -19.47
CA LEU A 22 -5.67 2.85 -18.39
C LEU A 22 -6.40 4.00 -17.67
N TRP A 23 -7.16 4.80 -18.42
CA TRP A 23 -7.86 5.99 -17.95
C TRP A 23 -9.39 5.88 -18.14
N PRO A 24 -10.19 6.37 -17.17
CA PRO A 24 -9.78 6.76 -15.81
C PRO A 24 -9.40 5.54 -14.95
N PRO A 25 -8.57 5.72 -13.91
CA PRO A 25 -8.26 4.64 -12.97
C PRO A 25 -9.52 4.18 -12.22
N LEU A 26 -9.71 2.88 -12.10
CA LEU A 26 -10.87 2.28 -11.44
C LEU A 26 -10.62 2.14 -9.94
N THR A 27 -11.06 3.13 -9.16
CA THR A 27 -10.78 3.25 -7.72
C THR A 27 -11.75 2.49 -6.81
N SER A 28 -12.78 1.88 -7.38
CA SER A 28 -13.80 1.10 -6.65
C SER A 28 -13.59 -0.42 -6.77
N GLY A 29 -12.47 -0.84 -7.36
CA GLY A 29 -12.22 -2.24 -7.72
C GLY A 29 -12.72 -2.59 -9.13
N CYS A 30 -12.47 -3.83 -9.55
CA CYS A 30 -12.81 -4.33 -10.88
C CYS A 30 -14.35 -4.50 -11.03
N PRO A 31 -15.00 -3.82 -11.99
CA PRO A 31 -16.44 -3.93 -12.21
C PRO A 31 -16.96 -5.34 -12.47
N THR A 32 -16.20 -6.16 -13.21
CA THR A 32 -16.64 -7.52 -13.60
C THR A 32 -16.37 -8.59 -12.55
N THR A 33 -15.25 -8.50 -11.83
CA THR A 33 -14.84 -9.57 -10.92
C THR A 33 -15.19 -9.28 -9.46
N SER A 34 -15.45 -8.02 -9.11
CA SER A 34 -15.88 -7.65 -7.76
C SER A 34 -17.31 -8.11 -7.49
N THR A 35 -17.54 -8.54 -6.27
CA THR A 35 -18.85 -8.88 -5.71
C THR A 35 -19.18 -7.93 -4.55
N GLU A 36 -20.36 -8.04 -3.96
CA GLU A 36 -20.73 -7.29 -2.75
C GLU A 36 -19.78 -7.58 -1.58
N ASP A 37 -19.32 -8.83 -1.47
CA ASP A 37 -18.45 -9.27 -0.37
C ASP A 37 -16.96 -9.01 -0.64
N VAL A 38 -16.53 -9.08 -1.91
CA VAL A 38 -15.13 -9.03 -2.31
C VAL A 38 -14.94 -8.04 -3.45
N ALA A 39 -14.25 -6.95 -3.17
CA ALA A 39 -13.84 -6.02 -4.21
C ALA A 39 -12.42 -6.38 -4.66
N TYR A 40 -12.27 -6.78 -5.93
CA TYR A 40 -10.98 -7.17 -6.49
C TYR A 40 -10.22 -5.94 -6.99
N PRO A 41 -8.95 -5.76 -6.60
CA PRO A 41 -8.11 -4.69 -7.12
C PRO A 41 -7.79 -4.87 -8.61
N LEU A 42 -7.36 -3.78 -9.24
CA LEU A 42 -6.69 -3.82 -10.54
C LEU A 42 -5.21 -3.50 -10.37
N GLU A 43 -4.40 -4.13 -11.22
CA GLU A 43 -3.00 -3.80 -11.43
C GLU A 43 -2.83 -3.08 -12.78
N VAL A 44 -1.65 -2.49 -13.00
CA VAL A 44 -1.33 -1.77 -14.25
C VAL A 44 -0.41 -2.63 -15.09
N ASP A 45 -0.74 -2.77 -16.37
CA ASP A 45 0.12 -3.41 -17.37
C ASP A 45 0.99 -2.41 -18.12
N TYR A 46 2.14 -2.89 -18.59
CA TYR A 46 3.12 -2.08 -19.28
C TYR A 46 3.59 -2.75 -20.58
N ALA A 47 3.98 -1.94 -21.57
CA ALA A 47 4.71 -2.39 -22.75
C ALA A 47 6.17 -2.72 -22.37
N TYR A 48 6.36 -3.84 -21.67
CA TYR A 48 7.67 -4.24 -21.12
C TYR A 48 8.77 -4.43 -22.18
N ASP A 49 8.38 -4.74 -23.41
CA ASP A 49 9.25 -4.87 -24.58
C ASP A 49 9.88 -3.54 -25.01
N GLN A 50 9.29 -2.41 -24.62
CA GLN A 50 9.76 -1.06 -24.93
C GLN A 50 10.58 -0.42 -23.81
N VAL A 51 10.77 -1.12 -22.68
CA VAL A 51 11.51 -0.58 -21.53
C VAL A 51 12.99 -0.36 -21.92
N PRO A 52 13.55 0.84 -21.69
CA PRO A 52 14.94 1.11 -21.98
C PRO A 52 15.88 0.13 -21.27
N ARG A 53 16.81 -0.47 -22.02
CA ARG A 53 17.73 -1.50 -21.49
C ARG A 53 18.66 -0.96 -20.40
N ASP A 54 18.94 0.34 -20.44
CA ASP A 54 19.82 1.07 -19.53
C ASP A 54 19.09 1.67 -18.32
N LEU A 55 17.76 1.48 -18.20
CA LEU A 55 16.96 2.01 -17.08
C LEU A 55 17.55 1.63 -15.72
N PHE A 56 18.06 0.40 -15.62
CA PHE A 56 18.67 -0.15 -14.40
C PHE A 56 20.21 -0.15 -14.41
N ALA A 57 20.86 0.45 -15.41
CA ALA A 57 22.32 0.40 -15.55
C ALA A 57 23.07 1.32 -14.58
N ALA A 58 22.39 2.32 -14.01
CA ALA A 58 23.00 3.28 -13.10
C ALA A 58 22.07 3.62 -11.93
N ARG A 59 22.68 3.96 -10.80
CA ARG A 59 21.97 4.46 -9.62
C ARG A 59 21.25 5.78 -9.99
N PRO A 60 19.99 5.97 -9.57
CA PRO A 60 19.31 7.24 -9.81
C PRO A 60 20.02 8.40 -9.10
N ALA A 61 20.08 9.55 -9.77
CA ALA A 61 20.56 10.80 -9.16
C ALA A 61 19.60 11.21 -8.02
N ARG A 62 20.13 11.78 -6.93
CA ARG A 62 19.27 12.31 -5.86
C ARG A 62 18.49 13.53 -6.37
N GLY A 63 17.25 13.68 -5.88
CA GLY A 63 16.42 14.86 -6.14
C GLY A 63 15.58 14.82 -7.42
N VAL A 64 15.72 13.80 -8.27
CA VAL A 64 14.89 13.64 -9.50
C VAL A 64 13.54 12.96 -9.23
N GLY A 65 13.22 12.63 -7.98
CA GLY A 65 11.97 11.97 -7.64
C GLY A 65 11.83 10.58 -8.24
N LEU A 66 10.58 10.16 -8.48
CA LEU A 66 10.27 8.94 -9.23
C LEU A 66 10.36 9.09 -10.75
N ASP A 67 10.71 10.26 -11.28
CA ASP A 67 10.61 10.55 -12.72
C ASP A 67 11.51 9.64 -13.58
N ARG A 68 12.67 9.17 -13.04
CA ARG A 68 13.50 8.16 -13.72
C ARG A 68 12.72 6.87 -14.01
N TRP A 69 11.84 6.48 -13.09
CA TRP A 69 11.08 5.24 -13.18
C TRP A 69 9.80 5.38 -14.00
N ALA A 70 9.53 6.56 -14.58
CA ALA A 70 8.33 6.84 -15.35
C ALA A 70 7.95 5.75 -16.37
N PRO A 71 8.89 5.11 -17.12
CA PRO A 71 8.53 4.03 -18.05
C PRO A 71 7.81 2.84 -17.39
N LEU A 72 8.04 2.59 -16.10
CA LEU A 72 7.45 1.49 -15.33
C LEU A 72 6.49 1.96 -14.23
N LEU A 73 6.04 3.21 -14.31
CA LEU A 73 5.04 3.81 -13.45
C LEU A 73 3.86 4.35 -14.29
N PRO A 74 2.67 4.51 -13.72
CA PRO A 74 1.58 5.22 -14.38
C PRO A 74 1.99 6.66 -14.70
N PRO A 75 1.35 7.33 -15.68
CA PRO A 75 1.76 8.67 -16.07
C PRO A 75 1.80 9.66 -14.89
N LEU A 76 2.97 10.28 -14.68
CA LEU A 76 3.25 11.18 -13.56
C LEU A 76 2.91 12.64 -13.90
N ALA A 77 1.61 12.94 -14.05
CA ALA A 77 1.13 14.26 -14.46
C ALA A 77 1.31 15.40 -13.43
N ALA A 78 1.40 15.08 -12.14
CA ALA A 78 1.66 16.10 -11.10
C ALA A 78 3.16 16.45 -11.04
N PRO A 79 3.59 17.52 -10.35
CA PRO A 79 4.98 17.70 -9.92
C PRO A 79 5.33 16.83 -8.70
N GLY A 80 6.58 16.36 -8.61
CA GLY A 80 7.09 15.59 -7.47
C GLY A 80 7.54 16.49 -6.31
N LEU A 81 7.88 15.85 -5.19
CA LEU A 81 8.54 16.47 -4.03
C LEU A 81 10.01 16.04 -3.88
N GLY A 82 10.52 15.23 -4.81
CA GLY A 82 11.86 14.63 -4.72
C GLY A 82 11.87 13.31 -3.94
N GLU A 83 10.73 12.63 -3.89
CA GLU A 83 10.55 11.33 -3.24
C GLU A 83 11.33 10.21 -3.92
N GLY A 84 11.73 9.21 -3.14
CA GLY A 84 12.62 8.14 -3.60
C GLY A 84 14.10 8.49 -3.51
N CYS A 85 14.93 7.68 -4.17
CA CYS A 85 16.40 7.71 -4.02
C CYS A 85 16.85 7.68 -2.54
N THR A 86 16.12 6.95 -1.71
CA THR A 86 16.34 6.89 -0.26
C THR A 86 17.60 6.07 0.05
N PRO A 87 18.28 6.32 1.19
CA PRO A 87 19.49 5.57 1.53
C PRO A 87 19.22 4.07 1.70
N LEU A 88 20.11 3.24 1.16
CA LEU A 88 20.27 1.84 1.53
C LEU A 88 21.48 1.75 2.46
N VAL A 89 21.22 1.54 3.75
CA VAL A 89 22.23 1.56 4.81
C VAL A 89 22.62 0.13 5.14
N GLU A 90 23.89 -0.22 4.96
CA GLU A 90 24.43 -1.49 5.43
C GLU A 90 24.61 -1.43 6.96
N LEU A 91 24.00 -2.38 7.68
CA LEU A 91 24.12 -2.49 9.13
C LEU A 91 25.21 -3.48 9.53
N GLU A 92 25.28 -4.58 8.80
CA GLU A 92 26.28 -5.66 8.91
C GLU A 92 26.54 -6.18 7.49
N PRO A 93 27.65 -6.88 7.22
CA PRO A 93 27.94 -7.40 5.89
C PRO A 93 26.76 -8.19 5.30
N GLY A 94 26.20 -7.70 4.20
CA GLY A 94 25.06 -8.33 3.52
C GLY A 94 23.68 -8.06 4.14
N VAL A 95 23.59 -7.27 5.20
CA VAL A 95 22.33 -6.87 5.86
C VAL A 95 22.11 -5.37 5.67
N TYR A 96 21.06 -5.02 4.92
CA TYR A 96 20.76 -3.64 4.54
C TYR A 96 19.38 -3.18 5.05
N VAL A 97 19.28 -1.89 5.34
CA VAL A 97 18.02 -1.18 5.61
C VAL A 97 17.79 -0.12 4.55
N LYS A 98 16.68 -0.23 3.83
CA LYS A 98 16.20 0.81 2.91
C LYS A 98 15.41 1.85 3.72
N ASP A 99 16.02 3.00 3.98
CA ASP A 99 15.51 4.03 4.88
C ASP A 99 14.49 4.95 4.20
N GLU A 100 13.25 4.45 4.08
CA GLU A 100 12.12 5.21 3.53
C GLU A 100 11.64 6.38 4.42
N SER A 101 12.21 6.57 5.61
CA SER A 101 11.90 7.73 6.46
C SER A 101 12.61 9.01 6.00
N ARG A 102 13.43 8.92 4.94
CA ARG A 102 14.10 10.06 4.28
C ARG A 102 13.34 10.64 3.09
N ASN A 103 12.15 10.14 2.80
CA ASN A 103 11.24 10.79 1.86
C ASN A 103 10.77 12.17 2.40
N PRO A 104 10.24 13.07 1.53
CA PRO A 104 9.85 14.43 1.90
C PRO A 104 8.93 14.56 3.11
N THR A 105 7.93 13.70 3.27
CA THR A 105 7.03 13.67 4.44
C THR A 105 7.42 12.58 5.44
N TRP A 106 8.67 12.13 5.40
CA TRP A 106 9.26 11.10 6.25
C TRP A 106 8.55 9.75 6.19
N SER A 107 7.95 9.43 5.05
CA SER A 107 7.23 8.18 4.86
C SER A 107 7.36 7.61 3.46
N HIS A 108 7.41 6.28 3.36
CA HIS A 108 7.27 5.56 2.09
C HIS A 108 5.98 5.93 1.34
N LYS A 109 4.94 6.45 2.04
CA LYS A 109 3.66 6.88 1.45
C LYS A 109 3.81 7.94 0.35
N ASP A 110 4.93 8.66 0.32
CA ASP A 110 5.23 9.65 -0.73
C ASP A 110 5.29 9.02 -2.12
N ARG A 111 5.85 7.81 -2.24
CA ARG A 111 5.91 7.09 -3.51
C ARG A 111 4.52 6.76 -4.06
N LEU A 112 3.59 6.39 -3.17
CA LEU A 112 2.20 6.14 -3.54
C LEU A 112 1.49 7.44 -3.93
N ASN A 113 1.63 8.49 -3.13
CA ASN A 113 0.93 9.76 -3.36
C ASN A 113 1.45 10.52 -4.58
N ARG A 114 2.70 10.28 -5.00
CA ARG A 114 3.22 10.70 -6.30
C ARG A 114 2.35 10.19 -7.45
N CYS A 115 2.01 8.90 -7.43
CA CYS A 115 1.21 8.26 -8.48
C CYS A 115 -0.28 8.59 -8.39
N THR A 116 -0.88 8.57 -7.19
CA THR A 116 -2.32 8.84 -7.03
C THR A 116 -2.68 10.30 -7.25
N THR A 117 -1.82 11.25 -6.85
CA THR A 117 -2.03 12.68 -7.14
C THR A 117 -1.84 12.98 -8.62
N SER A 118 -0.87 12.32 -9.27
CA SER A 118 -0.74 12.38 -10.73
C SER A 118 -1.97 11.85 -11.45
N ALA A 119 -2.59 10.79 -10.92
CA ALA A 119 -3.86 10.28 -11.43
C ALA A 119 -4.97 11.34 -11.33
N ALA A 120 -5.08 12.02 -10.19
CA ALA A 120 -6.04 13.09 -9.96
C ALA A 120 -5.87 14.26 -10.95
N VAL A 121 -4.61 14.69 -11.19
CA VAL A 121 -4.29 15.70 -12.21
C VAL A 121 -4.66 15.20 -13.61
N GLY A 122 -4.33 13.95 -13.93
CA GLY A 122 -4.60 13.34 -15.24
C GLY A 122 -6.08 13.24 -15.59
N VAL A 123 -6.96 13.07 -14.59
CA VAL A 123 -8.42 13.10 -14.77
C VAL A 123 -9.04 14.49 -14.56
N CYS A 124 -8.21 15.53 -14.43
CA CYS A 124 -8.64 16.91 -14.19
C CYS A 124 -9.54 17.07 -12.96
N ALA A 125 -9.27 16.32 -11.88
CA ALA A 125 -10.05 16.42 -10.66
C ALA A 125 -9.85 17.80 -9.98
N PRO A 126 -10.90 18.39 -9.38
CA PRO A 126 -10.80 19.65 -8.63
C PRO A 126 -10.01 19.55 -7.32
N GLY A 127 -9.63 18.33 -6.92
CA GLY A 127 -8.88 18.04 -5.71
C GLY A 127 -8.86 16.54 -5.40
N ILE A 128 -8.30 16.19 -4.25
CA ILE A 128 -8.23 14.81 -3.77
C ILE A 128 -8.93 14.63 -2.42
N VAL A 129 -9.31 13.39 -2.13
CA VAL A 129 -9.86 12.98 -0.84
C VAL A 129 -9.21 11.71 -0.32
N VAL A 130 -8.96 11.67 0.99
CA VAL A 130 -8.29 10.55 1.67
C VAL A 130 -8.90 10.27 3.04
N ALA A 131 -9.06 8.97 3.36
CA ALA A 131 -9.44 8.52 4.69
C ALA A 131 -8.23 7.94 5.43
N SER A 132 -7.52 8.77 6.20
CA SER A 132 -6.34 8.37 6.96
C SER A 132 -6.07 9.32 8.13
N SER A 133 -5.57 8.78 9.24
CA SER A 133 -5.16 9.54 10.44
C SER A 133 -3.66 9.43 10.74
N GLY A 134 -2.88 8.98 9.75
CA GLY A 134 -1.43 8.86 9.83
C GLY A 134 -0.75 9.28 8.54
N ASN A 135 0.45 8.74 8.30
CA ASN A 135 1.35 9.14 7.20
C ASN A 135 0.71 9.25 5.82
N HIS A 136 -0.28 8.41 5.50
CA HIS A 136 -0.97 8.48 4.20
C HIS A 136 -1.71 9.80 4.00
N GLY A 137 -2.32 10.33 5.06
CA GLY A 137 -3.05 11.61 5.02
C GLY A 137 -2.10 12.79 4.89
N ALA A 138 -1.03 12.83 5.70
CA ALA A 138 -0.02 13.87 5.64
C ALA A 138 0.69 13.91 4.27
N SER A 139 1.05 12.75 3.73
CA SER A 139 1.65 12.62 2.40
C SER A 139 0.68 13.06 1.30
N ALA A 140 -0.59 12.64 1.34
CA ALA A 140 -1.59 13.08 0.37
C ALA A 140 -1.77 14.61 0.39
N ALA A 141 -1.83 15.22 1.58
CA ALA A 141 -1.92 16.68 1.71
C ALA A 141 -0.70 17.40 1.12
N ALA A 142 0.52 16.92 1.38
CA ALA A 142 1.74 17.51 0.84
C ALA A 142 1.77 17.46 -0.70
N PHE A 143 1.44 16.30 -1.30
CA PHE A 143 1.39 16.15 -2.75
C PHE A 143 0.26 16.96 -3.39
N ALA A 144 -0.90 17.06 -2.74
CA ALA A 144 -1.99 17.91 -3.20
C ALA A 144 -1.58 19.39 -3.24
N ALA A 145 -1.01 19.90 -2.15
CA ALA A 145 -0.50 21.26 -2.06
C ALA A 145 0.53 21.55 -3.16
N ARG A 146 1.47 20.60 -3.38
CA ARG A 146 2.48 20.70 -4.44
C ARG A 146 1.87 20.72 -5.84
N ALA A 147 0.78 19.99 -6.06
CA ALA A 147 0.07 19.92 -7.33
C ALA A 147 -0.97 21.04 -7.54
N GLY A 148 -1.18 21.92 -6.55
CA GLY A 148 -2.21 22.95 -6.59
C GLY A 148 -3.64 22.39 -6.48
N LEU A 149 -3.79 21.19 -5.89
CA LEU A 149 -5.07 20.52 -5.68
C LEU A 149 -5.57 20.75 -4.25
N ARG A 150 -6.89 20.89 -4.10
CA ARG A 150 -7.54 20.86 -2.78
C ARG A 150 -7.37 19.46 -2.16
N CYS A 151 -7.18 19.37 -0.86
CA CYS A 151 -7.11 18.10 -0.15
C CYS A 151 -8.16 18.03 0.96
N VAL A 152 -8.99 16.99 0.95
CA VAL A 152 -9.91 16.69 2.06
C VAL A 152 -9.44 15.42 2.77
N VAL A 153 -9.27 15.50 4.09
CA VAL A 153 -8.76 14.40 4.91
C VAL A 153 -9.80 14.01 5.97
N PHE A 154 -10.34 12.81 5.84
CA PHE A 154 -11.16 12.18 6.86
C PHE A 154 -10.28 11.49 7.91
N ALA A 155 -10.15 12.12 9.08
CA ALA A 155 -9.25 11.72 10.15
C ALA A 155 -10.01 11.22 11.40
N SER A 156 -9.27 10.67 12.38
CA SER A 156 -9.81 10.29 13.69
C SER A 156 -9.85 11.51 14.58
N LEU A 157 -10.76 11.52 15.55
CA LEU A 157 -10.72 12.50 16.65
C LEU A 157 -9.42 12.36 17.48
N GLU A 158 -8.82 11.17 17.49
CA GLU A 158 -7.59 10.84 18.23
C GLU A 158 -6.34 10.91 17.33
N MET A 159 -6.37 11.69 16.26
CA MET A 159 -5.23 11.82 15.36
C MET A 159 -4.01 12.40 16.11
N PRO A 160 -2.79 11.89 15.89
CA PRO A 160 -1.60 12.44 16.54
C PRO A 160 -1.39 13.92 16.21
N PRO A 161 -1.01 14.77 17.18
CA PRO A 161 -0.83 16.21 16.96
C PRO A 161 0.17 16.56 15.85
N ALA A 162 1.21 15.74 15.66
CA ALA A 162 2.18 15.94 14.58
C ALA A 162 1.56 15.76 13.18
N VAL A 163 0.63 14.80 13.03
CA VAL A 163 -0.07 14.58 11.76
C VAL A 163 -1.05 15.73 11.51
N ASP A 164 -1.74 16.18 12.55
CA ASP A 164 -2.63 17.34 12.50
C ASP A 164 -1.90 18.61 12.03
N ALA A 165 -0.74 18.88 12.63
CA ALA A 165 0.10 20.01 12.27
C ALA A 165 0.54 19.97 10.79
N PHE A 166 0.91 18.79 10.27
CA PHE A 166 1.25 18.64 8.86
C PHE A 166 0.05 18.92 7.95
N LEU A 167 -1.12 18.37 8.28
CA LEU A 167 -2.32 18.56 7.47
C LEU A 167 -2.69 20.04 7.36
N HIS A 168 -2.65 20.76 8.48
CA HIS A 168 -2.88 22.20 8.50
C HIS A 168 -1.78 23.00 7.78
N ALA A 169 -0.51 22.62 7.92
CA ALA A 169 0.59 23.28 7.22
C ALA A 169 0.51 23.14 5.68
N TYR A 170 -0.09 22.05 5.19
CA TYR A 170 -0.34 21.82 3.76
C TYR A 170 -1.72 22.31 3.29
N ASP A 171 -2.42 23.12 4.10
CA ASP A 171 -3.74 23.71 3.79
C ASP A 171 -4.81 22.66 3.44
N ALA A 172 -4.74 21.49 4.10
CA ALA A 172 -5.74 20.45 3.94
C ALA A 172 -6.99 20.73 4.79
N ILE A 173 -8.15 20.40 4.23
CA ILE A 173 -9.43 20.43 4.95
C ILE A 173 -9.54 19.14 5.76
N VAL A 174 -9.32 19.24 7.08
CA VAL A 174 -9.41 18.10 7.99
C VAL A 174 -10.83 17.95 8.53
N LEU A 175 -11.43 16.78 8.31
CA LEU A 175 -12.76 16.41 8.80
C LEU A 175 -12.65 15.24 9.77
N PRO A 176 -12.71 15.49 11.10
CA PRO A 176 -12.69 14.43 12.09
C PRO A 176 -14.00 13.62 12.01
N VAL A 177 -13.90 12.33 11.73
CA VAL A 177 -15.07 11.45 11.57
C VAL A 177 -14.84 10.08 12.21
N PRO A 178 -15.88 9.45 12.80
CA PRO A 178 -15.81 8.08 13.28
C PRO A 178 -15.41 7.12 12.15
N TRP A 179 -14.63 6.09 12.48
CA TRP A 179 -14.11 5.12 11.49
C TRP A 179 -15.17 4.58 10.54
N LYS A 180 -16.32 4.16 11.07
CA LYS A 180 -17.44 3.60 10.29
C LYS A 180 -18.05 4.58 9.28
N ALA A 181 -17.91 5.90 9.51
CA ALA A 181 -18.48 6.94 8.65
C ALA A 181 -17.53 7.38 7.53
N ARG A 182 -16.23 7.03 7.60
CA ARG A 182 -15.21 7.51 6.64
C ARG A 182 -15.53 7.17 5.19
N TRP A 183 -15.74 5.89 4.89
CA TRP A 183 -15.98 5.45 3.51
C TRP A 183 -17.31 5.92 2.93
N PRO A 184 -18.45 5.83 3.64
CA PRO A 184 -19.70 6.40 3.15
C PRO A 184 -19.58 7.90 2.84
N LEU A 185 -18.97 8.69 3.72
CA LEU A 185 -18.77 10.13 3.50
C LEU A 185 -17.80 10.39 2.35
N MET A 186 -16.72 9.63 2.24
CA MET A 186 -15.78 9.76 1.15
C MET A 186 -16.44 9.49 -0.21
N ARG A 187 -17.28 8.47 -0.33
CA ARG A 187 -18.06 8.21 -1.56
C ARG A 187 -18.97 9.39 -1.91
N LEU A 188 -19.71 9.91 -0.93
CA LEU A 188 -20.56 11.09 -1.15
C LEU A 188 -19.75 12.31 -1.64
N VAL A 189 -18.54 12.52 -1.11
CA VAL A 189 -17.65 13.59 -1.53
C VAL A 189 -17.13 13.37 -2.95
N VAL A 190 -16.73 12.15 -3.29
CA VAL A 190 -16.32 11.79 -4.67
C VAL A 190 -17.47 12.04 -5.64
N GLU A 191 -18.68 11.54 -5.33
CA GLU A 191 -19.85 11.62 -6.19
C GLU A 191 -20.37 13.06 -6.37
N ARG A 192 -20.42 13.86 -5.30
CA ARG A 192 -21.03 15.20 -5.32
C ARG A 192 -20.06 16.32 -5.64
N MET A 193 -18.78 16.17 -5.27
CA MET A 193 -17.78 17.22 -5.42
C MET A 193 -16.76 16.91 -6.53
N GLY A 194 -16.79 15.70 -7.10
CA GLY A 194 -15.86 15.25 -8.13
C GLY A 194 -14.42 15.07 -7.63
N LEU A 195 -14.19 15.06 -6.31
CA LEU A 195 -12.85 14.89 -5.74
C LEU A 195 -12.31 13.48 -6.04
N HIS A 196 -11.02 13.39 -6.36
CA HIS A 196 -10.38 12.11 -6.68
C HIS A 196 -9.98 11.34 -5.41
N PRO A 197 -10.42 10.09 -5.22
CA PRO A 197 -10.05 9.31 -4.06
C PRO A 197 -8.60 8.81 -4.18
N VAL A 198 -7.75 9.13 -3.21
CA VAL A 198 -6.36 8.61 -3.16
C VAL A 198 -6.18 7.53 -2.08
N SER A 199 -7.30 6.95 -1.62
CA SER A 199 -7.34 5.82 -0.69
C SER A 199 -8.50 4.89 -1.02
N ASN A 200 -8.59 3.77 -0.33
CA ASN A 200 -9.61 2.76 -0.55
C ASN A 200 -11.03 3.34 -0.41
N LEU A 201 -11.92 3.10 -1.39
CA LEU A 201 -13.34 3.51 -1.33
C LEU A 201 -14.28 2.41 -0.82
N THR A 202 -13.85 1.16 -0.84
CA THR A 202 -14.66 -0.01 -0.53
C THR A 202 -14.53 -0.43 0.94
N THR A 203 -15.36 -1.36 1.40
CA THR A 203 -15.26 -1.94 2.75
C THR A 203 -14.06 -2.88 2.85
N THR A 204 -13.88 -3.73 1.83
CA THR A 204 -12.67 -4.51 1.61
C THR A 204 -11.61 -3.65 0.93
N HIS A 205 -10.34 -3.86 1.24
CA HIS A 205 -9.26 -3.03 0.70
C HIS A 205 -8.94 -3.42 -0.74
N THR A 206 -9.45 -2.67 -1.71
CA THR A 206 -9.00 -2.71 -3.12
C THR A 206 -7.79 -1.80 -3.32
N GLY A 207 -7.78 -0.64 -2.66
CA GLY A 207 -6.77 0.38 -2.89
C GLY A 207 -6.92 1.07 -4.25
N HIS A 208 -6.07 2.06 -4.49
CA HIS A 208 -6.00 2.77 -5.77
C HIS A 208 -5.09 2.01 -6.73
N PRO A 209 -5.46 1.71 -7.99
CA PRO A 209 -4.66 0.87 -8.88
C PRO A 209 -3.26 1.44 -9.14
N PHE A 210 -3.13 2.77 -9.27
CA PHE A 210 -1.82 3.40 -9.49
C PHE A 210 -0.98 3.56 -8.21
N GLY A 211 -1.57 3.41 -7.03
CA GLY A 211 -0.88 3.70 -5.77
C GLY A 211 0.26 2.72 -5.47
N PRO A 212 0.00 1.40 -5.48
CA PRO A 212 1.03 0.37 -5.31
C PRO A 212 2.18 0.47 -6.30
N GLU A 213 1.93 0.99 -7.50
CA GLU A 213 2.94 1.11 -8.55
C GLU A 213 4.14 1.94 -8.09
N GLY A 214 3.89 3.01 -7.33
CA GLY A 214 4.95 3.82 -6.73
C GLY A 214 5.88 3.01 -5.81
N TYR A 215 5.37 2.00 -5.09
CA TYR A 215 6.21 1.18 -4.21
C TYR A 215 7.17 0.26 -4.95
N LYS A 216 6.87 -0.10 -6.21
CA LYS A 216 7.79 -0.90 -7.05
C LYS A 216 9.15 -0.21 -7.20
N SER A 217 9.18 1.12 -7.18
CA SER A 217 10.43 1.90 -7.27
C SER A 217 11.42 1.63 -6.13
N VAL A 218 10.94 1.17 -4.96
CA VAL A 218 11.82 0.72 -3.87
C VAL A 218 12.67 -0.47 -4.31
N ALA A 219 12.04 -1.44 -4.98
CA ALA A 219 12.72 -2.63 -5.50
C ALA A 219 13.69 -2.27 -6.63
N TYR A 220 13.31 -1.31 -7.50
CA TYR A 220 14.18 -0.81 -8.57
C TYR A 220 15.46 -0.19 -8.00
N GLU A 221 15.31 0.66 -6.98
CA GLU A 221 16.45 1.29 -6.32
C GLU A 221 17.36 0.25 -5.63
N ILE A 222 16.80 -0.70 -4.89
CA ILE A 222 17.58 -1.79 -4.27
C ILE A 222 18.36 -2.56 -5.33
N PHE A 223 17.68 -2.93 -6.44
CA PHE A 223 18.31 -3.66 -7.53
C PHE A 223 19.48 -2.88 -8.15
N THR A 224 19.33 -1.57 -8.34
CA THR A 224 20.43 -0.74 -8.89
C THR A 224 21.60 -0.55 -7.94
N GLU A 225 21.43 -0.76 -6.63
CA GLU A 225 22.48 -0.55 -5.63
C GLU A 225 23.23 -1.84 -5.26
N ILE A 226 22.53 -2.95 -5.08
CA ILE A 226 23.11 -4.22 -4.61
C ILE A 226 22.75 -5.43 -5.49
N GLY A 227 22.04 -5.23 -6.61
CA GLY A 227 21.51 -6.32 -7.41
C GLY A 227 20.32 -7.03 -6.74
N VAL A 228 20.13 -8.31 -7.02
CA VAL A 228 19.01 -9.09 -6.45
C VAL A 228 19.40 -9.58 -5.05
N PRO A 229 18.76 -9.11 -3.97
CA PRO A 229 19.01 -9.64 -2.63
C PRO A 229 18.46 -11.06 -2.49
N GLU A 230 19.05 -11.85 -1.58
CA GLU A 230 18.56 -13.20 -1.28
C GLU A 230 17.16 -13.19 -0.65
N ALA A 231 16.91 -12.21 0.22
CA ALA A 231 15.63 -12.01 0.87
C ALA A 231 15.33 -10.52 1.07
N VAL A 232 14.04 -10.17 1.04
CA VAL A 232 13.56 -8.84 1.41
C VAL A 232 12.51 -8.99 2.51
N PHE A 233 12.71 -8.28 3.61
CA PHE A 233 11.77 -8.24 4.73
C PHE A 233 11.03 -6.91 4.72
N CYS A 234 9.73 -6.95 4.49
CA CYS A 234 8.86 -5.78 4.60
C CYS A 234 7.87 -5.99 5.75
N ARG A 235 7.72 -4.99 6.63
CA ARG A 235 6.63 -5.03 7.60
C ARG A 235 5.30 -4.93 6.86
N PRO A 236 4.35 -5.85 7.09
CA PRO A 236 3.01 -5.69 6.53
C PRO A 236 2.36 -4.44 7.12
N GLY A 237 2.27 -3.38 6.32
CA GLY A 237 1.38 -2.25 6.53
C GLY A 237 -0.01 -2.54 5.96
N THR A 238 -0.90 -1.54 5.96
CA THR A 238 -2.22 -1.63 5.29
C THR A 238 -2.05 -2.17 3.86
N ALA A 239 -2.87 -3.16 3.49
CA ALA A 239 -2.73 -4.14 2.39
C ALA A 239 -2.17 -3.63 1.02
N SER A 240 -2.22 -2.33 0.75
CA SER A 240 -1.45 -1.68 -0.33
C SER A 240 0.04 -2.04 -0.37
N SER A 241 0.73 -2.12 0.78
CA SER A 241 2.17 -2.43 0.80
C SER A 241 2.47 -3.91 0.52
N SER A 242 1.55 -4.82 0.85
CA SER A 242 1.72 -6.25 0.61
C SER A 242 1.33 -6.65 -0.81
N SER A 243 0.37 -5.96 -1.45
CA SER A 243 0.03 -6.22 -2.86
C SER A 243 1.22 -6.01 -3.82
N ALA A 244 2.10 -5.04 -3.54
CA ALA A 244 3.33 -4.80 -4.30
C ALA A 244 4.42 -5.88 -4.06
N SER A 245 4.30 -6.68 -2.99
CA SER A 245 5.28 -7.70 -2.58
C SER A 245 4.75 -9.15 -2.62
N GLY A 246 3.47 -9.35 -2.94
CA GLY A 246 2.78 -10.66 -2.99
C GLY A 246 1.64 -10.82 -1.96
N ARG A 247 0.44 -11.15 -2.47
CA ARG A 247 -0.86 -11.50 -1.83
C ARG A 247 -1.12 -11.12 -0.35
N ALA A 248 -2.19 -10.37 -0.12
CA ALA A 248 -2.82 -10.19 1.20
C ALA A 248 -3.95 -11.21 1.43
N SER A 249 -3.92 -11.92 2.57
CA SER A 249 -5.08 -12.61 3.16
C SER A 249 -5.81 -11.67 4.13
N PRO A 250 -7.14 -11.81 4.33
CA PRO A 250 -7.96 -10.80 5.01
C PRO A 250 -7.92 -10.82 6.54
N ASN A 251 -7.05 -11.60 7.20
CA ASN A 251 -6.95 -11.63 8.66
C ASN A 251 -5.55 -12.03 9.11
N SER A 252 -4.74 -11.08 9.59
CA SER A 252 -3.62 -11.37 10.49
C SER A 252 -3.09 -10.08 11.13
N ALA A 253 -3.47 -9.85 12.39
CA ALA A 253 -2.60 -9.17 13.33
C ALA A 253 -1.48 -10.16 13.71
N GLY A 254 -0.22 -9.76 13.52
CA GLY A 254 0.94 -10.50 14.01
C GLY A 254 1.67 -11.34 12.94
N SER A 255 3.01 -11.26 13.00
CA SER A 255 4.04 -11.91 12.18
C SER A 255 4.35 -11.27 10.82
N GLY A 256 5.59 -10.78 10.68
CA GLY A 256 6.16 -10.35 9.41
C GLY A 256 6.40 -11.55 8.50
N THR A 257 5.97 -11.47 7.26
CA THR A 257 6.15 -12.52 6.26
C THR A 257 7.46 -12.30 5.52
N ALA A 258 8.36 -13.29 5.59
CA ALA A 258 9.55 -13.36 4.74
C ALA A 258 9.18 -13.97 3.39
N THR A 259 9.55 -13.31 2.29
CA THR A 259 9.46 -13.89 0.96
C THR A 259 10.86 -14.23 0.49
N ALA A 260 11.23 -15.52 0.53
CA ALA A 260 12.50 -16.02 0.01
C ALA A 260 12.36 -16.35 -1.48
N CYS A 261 13.31 -15.92 -2.31
CA CYS A 261 13.47 -16.45 -3.67
C CYS A 261 14.34 -17.71 -3.59
N PRO A 262 13.87 -18.90 -4.01
CA PRO A 262 14.71 -20.10 -3.94
C PRO A 262 15.84 -20.02 -4.98
N GLY A 263 17.07 -19.94 -4.48
CA GLY A 263 18.30 -20.09 -5.26
C GLY A 263 18.46 -21.53 -5.78
N SER A 264 18.94 -21.61 -7.02
CA SER A 264 19.26 -22.82 -7.78
C SER A 264 20.31 -23.71 -7.10
N SER A 265 20.06 -25.02 -7.09
CA SER A 265 21.08 -26.06 -6.80
C SER A 265 22.15 -26.08 -7.91
N PRO A 266 23.43 -26.39 -7.61
CA PRO A 266 24.55 -26.16 -8.52
C PRO A 266 24.75 -27.33 -9.48
N ALA A 267 24.02 -27.37 -10.60
CA ALA A 267 24.35 -28.21 -11.75
C ALA A 267 23.54 -27.88 -13.01
N ASN A 268 23.86 -26.80 -13.75
CA ASN A 268 23.99 -26.84 -15.22
C ASN A 268 24.39 -25.47 -15.81
N ARG A 269 25.15 -25.53 -16.91
CA ARG A 269 25.75 -24.41 -17.69
C ARG A 269 24.75 -23.35 -18.19
N PRO A 270 25.23 -22.12 -18.50
CA PRO A 270 24.37 -20.95 -18.69
C PRO A 270 23.66 -20.97 -20.05
N ARG A 271 22.33 -20.87 -20.03
CA ARG A 271 21.57 -20.32 -21.16
C ARG A 271 21.25 -18.87 -20.84
N GLN A 272 21.74 -17.97 -21.68
CA GLN A 272 21.45 -16.54 -21.64
C GLN A 272 19.96 -16.33 -21.95
N HIS A 273 19.21 -15.77 -21.01
CA HIS A 273 17.89 -15.17 -21.24
C HIS A 273 17.94 -13.69 -20.81
N PRO A 274 17.40 -12.75 -21.62
CA PRO A 274 17.48 -11.33 -21.32
C PRO A 274 16.29 -10.90 -20.44
N LEU A 275 16.60 -10.12 -19.41
CA LEU A 275 15.70 -9.44 -18.46
C LEU A 275 15.04 -10.34 -17.38
N PRO A 276 15.11 -9.97 -16.10
CA PRO A 276 14.41 -10.69 -15.04
C PRO A 276 12.91 -10.41 -15.16
N ARG A 277 12.13 -11.43 -15.57
CA ARG A 277 10.72 -11.50 -15.17
C ARG A 277 10.70 -11.63 -13.65
N PRO A 278 9.91 -10.84 -12.90
CA PRO A 278 9.72 -11.13 -11.49
C PRO A 278 9.12 -12.53 -11.36
N CYS A 279 9.91 -13.47 -10.86
CA CYS A 279 9.48 -14.84 -10.59
C CYS A 279 8.47 -14.84 -9.43
N VAL A 280 7.20 -14.55 -9.71
CA VAL A 280 6.09 -14.81 -8.78
C VAL A 280 5.52 -16.18 -9.13
N ARG A 281 6.18 -17.26 -8.67
CA ARG A 281 5.60 -18.60 -8.76
C ARG A 281 4.70 -18.80 -7.54
N ALA A 282 3.39 -18.89 -7.78
CA ALA A 282 2.40 -19.19 -6.75
C ALA A 282 2.73 -20.53 -6.07
N TYR A 283 3.01 -20.48 -4.77
CA TYR A 283 3.05 -21.67 -3.93
C TYR A 283 1.63 -22.21 -3.78
N ARG A 284 1.37 -23.41 -4.34
CA ARG A 284 0.21 -24.22 -3.98
C ARG A 284 0.59 -25.03 -2.74
N PRO A 285 -0.05 -24.86 -1.57
CA PRO A 285 0.18 -25.76 -0.46
C PRO A 285 -0.28 -27.17 -0.84
N ARG A 286 0.65 -28.13 -0.77
CA ARG A 286 0.33 -29.56 -0.77
C ARG A 286 -0.47 -29.83 0.51
N THR A 287 -1.73 -30.26 0.37
CA THR A 287 -2.53 -30.76 1.49
C THR A 287 -1.95 -32.09 1.97
N SER A 288 -1.05 -32.05 2.96
CA SER A 288 -0.73 -33.25 3.75
C SER A 288 -1.73 -33.35 4.89
N ARG A 289 -2.53 -34.43 4.85
CA ARG A 289 -3.42 -34.90 5.92
C ARG A 289 -2.77 -34.74 7.29
N TRP A 290 -3.43 -34.03 8.20
CA TRP A 290 -3.20 -34.18 9.64
C TRP A 290 -4.43 -34.84 10.27
N ALA A 291 -4.16 -35.95 10.95
CA ALA A 291 -5.12 -36.83 11.57
C ALA A 291 -5.85 -36.13 12.74
N SER A 292 -7.14 -36.42 12.87
CA SER A 292 -8.00 -35.96 13.95
C SER A 292 -7.65 -36.66 15.27
N PRO A 293 -7.57 -35.95 16.42
CA PRO A 293 -7.62 -36.62 17.71
C PRO A 293 -9.07 -36.97 18.06
N THR A 294 -9.24 -38.23 18.42
CA THR A 294 -10.44 -38.92 18.87
C THR A 294 -11.13 -38.26 20.06
N ARG A 295 -12.46 -38.30 19.97
CA ARG A 295 -13.47 -37.95 20.98
C ARG A 295 -13.57 -39.08 22.02
N THR A 296 -13.44 -38.76 23.31
CA THR A 296 -13.95 -39.62 24.40
C THR A 296 -14.91 -38.83 25.29
N ARG A 297 -16.07 -39.44 25.54
CA ARG A 297 -17.16 -38.96 26.38
C ARG A 297 -16.90 -39.33 27.85
N SER A 298 -17.26 -38.45 28.77
CA SER A 298 -17.91 -38.80 30.04
C SER A 298 -18.77 -37.62 30.52
N SER A 299 -19.96 -37.93 31.03
CA SER A 299 -21.08 -37.02 31.39
C SER A 299 -21.05 -36.67 32.92
N PRO A 300 -21.95 -35.79 33.44
CA PRO A 300 -21.70 -34.85 34.56
C PRO A 300 -22.33 -35.24 35.92
N PRO A 301 -22.21 -34.36 36.94
CA PRO A 301 -23.37 -33.91 37.76
C PRO A 301 -23.35 -32.36 37.98
N SER A 302 -24.42 -31.60 37.73
CA SER A 302 -25.65 -31.30 38.49
C SER A 302 -25.54 -30.28 39.66
N ALA A 303 -26.30 -29.20 39.51
CA ALA A 303 -27.02 -28.35 40.49
C ALA A 303 -26.30 -27.29 41.36
N ASP A 304 -26.85 -26.07 41.25
CA ASP A 304 -27.08 -25.00 42.24
C ASP A 304 -25.91 -24.37 43.02
N THR A 305 -25.76 -23.04 42.94
CA THR A 305 -26.35 -22.07 43.89
C THR A 305 -25.86 -20.65 43.54
N ALA A 306 -26.75 -19.67 43.61
CA ALA A 306 -26.45 -18.24 43.56
C ALA A 306 -25.55 -17.78 44.73
N VAL A 307 -24.89 -16.63 44.60
CA VAL A 307 -24.80 -15.55 45.63
C VAL A 307 -23.98 -14.36 45.10
N SER A 308 -24.55 -13.18 45.33
CA SER A 308 -24.04 -11.82 45.19
C SER A 308 -22.98 -11.41 46.22
N SER A 309 -22.04 -10.53 45.85
CA SER A 309 -21.67 -9.28 46.57
C SER A 309 -20.57 -8.57 45.72
N SER A 310 -20.59 -7.29 45.36
CA SER A 310 -20.78 -6.02 46.08
C SER A 310 -19.72 -5.71 47.13
N TYR A 311 -19.27 -4.46 47.13
CA TYR A 311 -18.29 -3.74 47.96
C TYR A 311 -16.89 -3.59 47.34
N GLY A 312 -16.33 -2.38 47.25
CA GLY A 312 -16.83 -1.09 47.71
C GLY A 312 -15.70 -0.07 47.78
N ARG A 313 -16.00 1.15 47.32
CA ARG A 313 -15.25 2.35 47.69
C ARG A 313 -15.39 2.58 49.19
N ALA A 314 -14.33 3.08 49.83
CA ALA A 314 -14.48 3.90 51.03
C ALA A 314 -13.40 4.99 51.03
N ALA A 315 -13.87 6.22 51.15
CA ALA A 315 -13.07 7.41 51.38
C ALA A 315 -13.07 7.75 52.88
N ALA A 316 -11.94 8.30 53.31
CA ALA A 316 -11.76 9.33 54.33
C ALA A 316 -11.84 9.01 55.86
N ALA A 317 -10.68 9.29 56.48
CA ALA A 317 -10.45 10.06 57.72
C ALA A 317 -10.59 9.37 59.09
N ARG A 318 -9.48 9.17 59.81
CA ARG A 318 -8.86 10.11 60.78
C ARG A 318 -7.60 9.47 61.41
N SER A 319 -6.76 10.36 61.92
CA SER A 319 -5.40 10.19 62.45
C SER A 319 -5.30 9.43 63.78
N SER A 320 -4.43 8.41 63.79
CA SER A 320 -3.50 7.95 64.85
C SER A 320 -3.19 6.48 64.63
#